data_AF-A0AAX2RFN5-F1
#
_entry.id   AF-A0AAX2RFN5-F1
#
_cell.length_a   1.000
_cell.length_b   1.000
_cell.length_c   1.000
_cell.angle_alpha   90.00
_cell.angle_beta   90.00
_cell.angle_gamma   90.00
#
_symmetry.space_group_name_H-M   'P 1'
#
loop_
_entity.id
_entity.type
_entity.pdbx_description
1 polymer ?
#
loop_
_entity_poly.entity_id
_entity_poly.type
_entity_poly.pdbx_seq_one_letter_code
_entity_poly.pdbx_strand_id
1 'polypeptide(L)' 'MTTVAEAIRRADATGDAYLIRLCLRSGEDLRGAVLGASQSNLVGDESIALDLWHLDRADPTGETRIVKVDDVAKLEVEW' A
#
# COMPACT_ATOMS: atom_id res chain seq x y z
N MET A 1 5.17 -14.71 -10.00
CA MET A 1 4.43 -13.45 -9.82
C MET A 1 4.40 -13.17 -8.35
N THR A 2 5.06 -12.12 -7.89
CA THR A 2 5.05 -11.70 -6.49
C THR A 2 3.65 -11.14 -6.19
N THR A 3 2.99 -11.62 -5.14
CA THR A 3 1.68 -11.06 -4.75
C THR A 3 1.88 -9.69 -4.09
N VAL A 4 0.85 -8.85 -4.11
CA VAL A 4 0.84 -7.54 -3.41
C VAL A 4 1.24 -7.68 -1.94
N ALA A 5 0.70 -8.69 -1.25
CA ALA A 5 1.02 -8.99 0.14
C ALA A 5 2.49 -9.43 0.34
N GLU A 6 3.10 -10.11 -0.64
CA GLU A 6 4.51 -10.48 -0.60
C GLU A 6 5.44 -9.29 -0.86
N ALA A 7 5.06 -8.38 -1.76
CA ALA A 7 5.81 -7.15 -2.00
C ALA A 7 5.85 -6.25 -0.75
N ILE A 8 4.71 -6.07 -0.09
CA ILE A 8 4.60 -5.30 1.16
C ILE A 8 5.44 -5.94 2.27
N ARG A 9 5.35 -7.27 2.46
CA ARG A 9 6.17 -7.97 3.46
C ARG A 9 7.67 -7.84 3.21
N ARG A 10 8.09 -7.86 1.94
CA ARG A 10 9.50 -7.70 1.58
C ARG A 10 9.99 -6.28 1.84
N ALA A 11 9.16 -5.28 1.57
CA ALA A 11 9.48 -3.88 1.87
C ALA A 11 9.57 -3.65 3.38
N ASP A 12 8.64 -4.22 4.15
CA ASP A 12 8.67 -4.14 5.61
C ASP A 12 9.89 -4.82 6.24
N ALA A 13 10.31 -5.97 5.69
CA ALA A 13 11.48 -6.70 6.18
C ALA A 13 12.80 -5.91 6.09
N THR A 14 12.86 -4.79 5.35
CA THR A 14 14.05 -3.92 5.35
C THR A 14 14.08 -2.98 6.56
N GLY A 15 12.95 -2.75 7.24
CA GLY A 15 12.84 -1.88 8.40
C GLY A 15 12.84 -0.38 8.07
N ASP A 16 12.85 -0.01 6.79
CA ASP A 16 12.80 1.38 6.35
C ASP A 16 11.35 1.84 6.16
N ALA A 17 11.10 3.14 6.35
CA ALA A 17 9.84 3.73 5.93
C ALA A 17 9.77 3.72 4.40
N TYR A 18 8.70 3.16 3.83
CA TYR A 18 8.48 3.11 2.40
C TYR A 18 7.08 3.62 2.05
N LEU A 19 6.95 4.13 0.83
CA LEU A 19 5.67 4.45 0.22
C LEU A 19 5.33 3.38 -0.81
N ILE A 20 4.03 3.19 -1.05
CA ILE A 20 3.57 2.36 -2.17
C ILE A 20 2.69 3.18 -3.09
N ARG A 21 2.81 2.91 -4.39
CA ARG A 21 1.82 3.29 -5.40
C ARG A 21 0.99 2.07 -5.73
N LEU A 22 -0.32 2.23 -5.71
CA LEU A 22 -1.28 1.23 -6.14
C LEU A 22 -2.04 1.75 -7.34
N CYS A 23 -2.17 0.92 -8.37
CA CYS A 23 -3.18 1.10 -9.40
C CYS A 23 -4.30 0.11 -9.12
N LEU A 24 -5.50 0.60 -8.85
CA LEU A 24 -6.68 -0.22 -8.61
C LEU A 24 -7.24 -0.72 -9.95
N ARG A 25 -7.98 -1.84 -9.91
CA ARG A 25 -8.72 -2.37 -11.06
C ARG A 25 -9.79 -1.42 -11.58
N SER A 26 -10.23 -0.48 -10.75
CA SER A 26 -11.10 0.64 -11.16
C SER A 26 -10.39 1.65 -12.08
N GLY A 27 -9.05 1.61 -12.18
CA GLY A 27 -8.22 2.60 -12.85
C GLY A 27 -7.81 3.77 -11.96
N GLU A 28 -8.18 3.75 -10.68
CA GLU A 28 -7.76 4.76 -9.70
C GLU A 28 -6.33 4.49 -9.22
N ASP A 29 -5.50 5.53 -9.20
CA ASP A 29 -4.15 5.47 -8.64
C ASP A 29 -4.13 6.04 -7.22
N LEU A 30 -3.53 5.30 -6.30
CA LEU A 30 -3.31 5.68 -4.91
C LEU A 30 -1.83 5.66 -4.59
N ARG A 31 -1.40 6.56 -3.71
CA ARG A 31 -0.07 6.54 -3.11
C ARG A 31 -0.21 6.70 -1.62
N GLY A 32 0.58 5.96 -0.85
CA GLY A 32 0.51 6.05 0.59
C GLY A 32 1.51 5.17 1.32
N ALA A 33 1.67 5.44 2.61
CA ALA A 33 2.44 4.61 3.53
C ALA A 33 1.55 3.49 4.08
N VAL A 34 2.08 2.27 4.12
CA VAL A 34 1.35 1.13 4.70
C VAL A 34 1.34 1.26 6.22
N LEU A 35 0.16 1.29 6.82
CA LEU A 35 0.02 1.33 8.28
C LEU A 35 0.28 -0.07 8.87
N GLY A 36 1.16 -0.15 9.87
CA GLY A 36 1.62 -1.41 10.49
C GLY A 36 0.51 -2.34 10.98
N ALA A 37 -0.64 -1.81 11.42
CA ALA A 37 -1.80 -2.62 11.83
C ALA A 37 -2.40 -3.46 10.70
N SER A 38 -2.27 -3.01 9.44
CA SER A 38 -2.75 -3.79 8.28
C SER A 38 -1.80 -4.89 7.87
N GLN A 39 -0.52 -4.78 8.21
CA GLN A 39 0.46 -5.82 7.88
C GLN A 39 0.15 -7.14 8.61
N SER A 40 -0.32 -7.04 9.86
CA SER A 40 -0.76 -8.19 10.67
C SER A 40 -2.06 -8.83 10.15
N ASN A 41 -2.93 -8.05 9.52
CA ASN A 41 -4.24 -8.48 9.01
C ASN A 41 -4.24 -8.94 7.55
N LEU A 42 -3.12 -8.80 6.83
CA LEU A 42 -2.95 -9.29 5.45
C LEU A 42 -3.21 -10.80 5.32
N VAL A 43 -3.07 -11.58 6.39
CA VAL A 43 -3.30 -13.04 6.41
C VAL A 43 -4.78 -13.40 6.58
N GLY A 44 -5.61 -12.48 7.08
CA GLY A 44 -7.00 -12.74 7.43
C GLY A 44 -8.05 -12.02 6.59
N ASP A 45 -7.81 -10.76 6.21
CA ASP A 45 -8.81 -9.88 5.57
C ASP A 45 -8.36 -9.33 4.20
N GLU A 46 -7.18 -9.74 3.73
CA GLU A 46 -6.57 -9.33 2.44
C GLU A 46 -6.73 -7.83 2.15
N SER A 47 -6.59 -6.98 3.17
CA SER A 47 -6.81 -5.55 3.08
C SER A 47 -5.61 -4.77 3.62
N ILE A 48 -5.35 -3.61 3.05
CA ILE A 48 -4.23 -2.73 3.36
C ILE A 48 -4.78 -1.35 3.74
N ALA A 49 -4.54 -0.90 4.97
CA ALA A 49 -4.73 0.49 5.33
C ALA A 49 -3.50 1.31 4.92
N LEU A 50 -3.78 2.38 4.20
CA LEU A 50 -2.80 3.33 3.71
C LEU A 50 -3.06 4.68 4.35
N ASP A 51 -2.03 5.29 4.91
CA ASP A 51 -2.00 6.73 5.09
C ASP A 51 -1.70 7.35 3.72
N LEU A 52 -2.64 8.10 3.17
CA LEU A 52 -2.59 8.58 1.80
C LEU A 52 -1.62 9.74 1.67
N TRP A 53 -0.90 9.73 0.54
CA TRP A 53 0.04 10.74 0.14
C TRP A 53 -0.37 11.30 -1.20
N HIS A 54 -0.04 12.56 -1.43
CA HIS A 54 -0.30 13.15 -2.73
C HIS A 54 0.51 12.43 -3.82
N LEU A 55 -0.09 12.25 -5.00
CA LEU A 55 0.53 11.56 -6.13
C LEU A 55 1.68 12.37 -6.75
N ASP A 56 1.58 13.70 -6.67
CA ASP A 56 2.41 14.69 -7.36
C ASP A 56 3.35 15.48 -6.43
N ARG A 57 3.20 15.34 -5.10
CA ARG A 57 4.03 16.02 -4.09
C ARG A 57 4.41 15.10 -2.94
N ALA A 58 5.42 15.49 -2.17
CA ALA A 58 6.01 14.69 -1.09
C ALA A 58 5.32 14.92 0.27
N ASP A 59 4.03 15.28 0.26
CA ASP A 59 3.27 15.57 1.48
C ASP A 59 2.17 14.51 1.69
N PRO A 60 1.92 14.11 2.95
CA PRO A 60 0.77 13.28 3.30
C PRO A 60 -0.53 14.08 3.13
N THR A 61 -1.62 13.42 2.74
CA THR A 61 -2.95 14.05 2.69
C THR A 61 -3.61 14.08 4.08
N GLY A 62 -3.13 13.23 5.01
CA GLY A 62 -3.71 13.02 6.34
C GLY A 62 -4.97 12.15 6.32
N GLU A 63 -5.30 11.54 5.18
CA GLU A 63 -6.43 10.64 5.04
C GLU A 63 -5.97 9.19 5.10
N THR A 64 -6.71 8.34 5.81
CA THR A 64 -6.46 6.89 5.80
C THR A 64 -7.49 6.17 4.93
N ARG A 65 -7.02 5.27 4.06
CA ARG A 65 -7.87 4.45 3.20
C ARG A 65 -7.56 2.97 3.32
N ILE A 66 -8.60 2.16 3.44
CA ILE A 66 -8.49 0.70 3.40
C ILE A 66 -8.72 0.24 1.97
N VAL A 67 -7.77 -0.52 1.42
CA VAL A 67 -7.78 -1.06 0.06
C VAL A 67 -7.74 -2.57 0.12
N LYS A 68 -8.65 -3.26 -0.57
CA LYS A 68 -8.57 -4.71 -0.72
C LYS A 68 -7.48 -5.08 -1.71
N VAL A 69 -6.69 -6.10 -1.39
CA VAL A 69 -5.62 -6.62 -2.25
C VAL A 69 -6.18 -7.09 -3.59
N ASP A 70 -7.38 -7.68 -3.60
CA ASP A 70 -8.06 -8.11 -4.82
C ASP A 70 -8.37 -6.95 -5.78
N ASP A 71 -8.62 -5.75 -5.23
CA ASP A 71 -8.88 -4.55 -6.02
C ASP A 71 -7.61 -3.95 -6.62
N VAL A 72 -6.41 -4.43 -6.23
CA VAL A 72 -5.13 -3.93 -6.74
C VAL A 72 -4.79 -4.63 -8.05
N ALA A 73 -4.64 -3.85 -9.12
CA ALA A 73 -4.16 -4.32 -10.42
C ALA A 73 -2.62 -4.29 -10.50
N LYS A 74 -1.99 -3.27 -9.93
CA LYS A 74 -0.53 -3.10 -9.92
C LYS A 74 -0.07 -2.45 -8.61
N LEU A 75 1.11 -2.85 -8.13
CA LEU A 75 1.78 -2.26 -6.97
C LEU A 75 3.23 -1.91 -7.33
N GLU A 76 3.67 -0.74 -6.90
CA GLU A 76 5.07 -0.28 -6.97
C GLU A 76 5.49 0.23 -5.59
N VAL A 77 6.69 -0.15 -5.14
CA VAL A 77 7.27 0.32 -3.87
C VAL A 77 8.21 1.49 -4.17
N GLU A 78 8.02 2.60 -3.47
CA GLU A 78 8.88 3.79 -3.48
C GLU A 78 9.71 3.82 -2.19
N TRP A 79 11.03 3.99 -2.32
CA TRP A 79 12.00 4.11 -1.23
C TRP A 79 12.40 5.58 -1.02
#